data_AF-A0A1V6Q8Z1-F1
#
_entry.id   AF-A0A1V6Q8Z1-F1
#
_cell.length_a   1.000
_cell.length_b   1.000
_cell.length_c   1.000
_cell.angle_alpha   90.00
_cell.angle_beta   90.00
_cell.angle_gamma   90.00
#
_symmetry.space_group_name_H-M   'P 1'
#
loop_
_entity.id
_entity.type
_entity.pdbx_description
1 polymer ?
#
loop_
_entity_poly.entity_id
_entity_poly.type
_entity_poly.pdbx_seq_one_letter_code
_entity_poly.pdbx_strand_id
1 'polypeptide(L)'
;MSRANNPAASRDMPKSWSSGRILTESQRQQKRNKDRINKEKRRKKDKKVLEEFELKLSALETQLHKPSGKPYCSTRLCFTFSTIHLMSVKDAYCMQCDFALCYPLKQDQTYVLKNYGDQLLGQVHHFTRSQVCLNESISQDVLIRAILFGWDDVKTGTFWCPLWEIIYRLDTAIFSGSGLLTRLSMLKTIHSLLQCFMQTTGFRDIPAWYRPRYVPTTSASNVNLLTGAGDRPSQLMFDHDISADYFAWPGLRERLVLTGSQILTDEFFSNFALSFRLIWKQELSAVYAFDPITELYSLSRRFTESLRDIQNWTMDQKFFEAFPEIYYDFTLGI
;
A
#
# COMPACT_ATOMS: atom_id res chain seq x y z
N MET A 1 -38.50 22.93 68.83
CA MET A 1 -38.37 23.61 67.52
C MET A 1 -39.10 22.77 66.49
N SER A 2 -40.11 23.38 65.88
CA SER A 2 -41.29 22.72 65.31
C SER A 2 -41.07 22.18 63.91
N ARG A 3 -41.65 20.99 63.66
CA ARG A 3 -41.96 20.46 62.33
C ARG A 3 -42.89 21.44 61.61
N ALA A 4 -42.49 21.90 60.43
CA ALA A 4 -43.38 22.53 59.46
C ALA A 4 -43.74 21.51 58.38
N ASN A 5 -45.03 21.18 58.33
CA ASN A 5 -45.68 20.48 57.23
C ASN A 5 -45.53 21.29 55.93
N ASN A 6 -45.28 20.62 54.81
CA ASN A 6 -45.73 21.09 53.51
C ASN A 6 -46.34 19.92 52.72
N PRO A 7 -47.45 20.15 51.99
CA PRO A 7 -48.43 19.12 51.70
C PRO A 7 -48.09 18.31 50.45
N ALA A 8 -48.65 17.11 50.42
CA ALA A 8 -48.59 16.19 49.31
C ALA A 8 -49.31 16.71 48.05
N ALA A 9 -48.83 16.21 46.91
CA ALA A 9 -49.54 15.98 45.65
C ALA A 9 -49.74 17.17 44.67
N SER A 10 -48.86 17.19 43.65
CA SER A 10 -49.29 17.32 42.25
C SER A 10 -48.68 16.15 41.48
N ARG A 11 -49.35 15.00 41.54
CA ARG A 11 -49.14 13.88 40.61
C ARG A 11 -49.85 14.22 39.29
N ASP A 12 -49.23 13.81 38.20
CA ASP A 12 -49.83 13.61 36.87
C ASP A 12 -50.24 14.85 36.05
N MET A 13 -49.31 15.80 35.84
CA MET A 13 -49.37 16.62 34.63
C MET A 13 -48.70 15.88 33.46
N PRO A 14 -49.43 15.50 32.39
CA PRO A 14 -48.85 14.72 31.31
C PRO A 14 -47.85 15.57 30.54
N LYS A 15 -46.56 15.18 30.53
CA LYS A 15 -45.52 15.89 29.76
C LYS A 15 -45.97 16.10 28.32
N SER A 16 -45.95 17.36 27.89
CA SER A 16 -46.23 17.79 26.53
C SER A 16 -45.07 17.42 25.61
N TRP A 17 -45.38 17.15 24.35
CA TRP A 17 -44.34 17.00 23.33
C TRP A 17 -43.83 18.36 22.87
N SER A 18 -42.72 18.39 22.13
CA SER A 18 -42.08 19.62 21.63
C SER A 18 -42.99 20.51 20.77
N SER A 19 -44.13 19.98 20.29
CA SER A 19 -45.18 20.75 19.58
C SER A 19 -46.28 21.32 20.49
N GLY A 20 -46.14 21.21 21.82
CA GLY A 20 -47.13 21.69 22.80
C GLY A 20 -48.37 20.80 22.97
N ARG A 21 -48.54 19.75 22.14
CA ARG A 21 -49.69 18.83 22.23
C ARG A 21 -49.55 17.84 23.40
N ILE A 22 -50.65 17.62 24.11
CA ILE A 22 -50.78 16.64 25.20
C ILE A 22 -51.62 15.47 24.68
N LEU A 23 -50.98 14.30 24.50
CA LEU A 23 -51.66 13.07 24.06
C LEU A 23 -52.42 12.42 25.22
N THR A 24 -53.59 11.85 24.93
CA THR A 24 -54.33 11.04 25.91
C THR A 24 -53.56 9.76 26.23
N GLU A 25 -53.82 9.12 27.37
CA GLU A 25 -53.07 7.93 27.80
C GLU A 25 -53.21 6.76 26.79
N SER A 26 -54.41 6.60 26.22
CA SER A 26 -54.66 5.64 25.14
C SER A 26 -53.79 5.91 23.90
N GLN A 27 -53.65 7.18 23.49
CA GLN A 27 -52.79 7.56 22.36
C GLN A 27 -51.30 7.33 22.66
N ARG A 28 -50.85 7.56 23.90
CA ARG A 28 -49.46 7.24 24.32
C ARG A 28 -49.21 5.74 24.26
N GLN A 29 -50.17 4.92 24.69
CA GLN A 29 -50.04 3.48 24.66
C GLN A 29 -50.01 2.93 23.23
N GLN A 30 -50.86 3.45 22.33
CA GLN A 30 -50.80 3.13 20.90
C GLN A 30 -49.47 3.52 20.27
N LYS A 31 -48.95 4.71 20.58
CA LYS A 31 -47.64 5.17 20.11
C LYS A 31 -46.51 4.27 20.60
N ARG A 32 -46.48 3.96 21.91
CA ARG A 32 -45.49 3.04 22.50
C ARG A 32 -45.53 1.65 21.83
N ASN A 33 -46.72 1.14 21.54
CA ASN A 33 -46.87 -0.13 20.83
C ASN A 33 -46.33 -0.04 19.38
N LYS A 34 -46.67 1.04 18.66
CA LYS A 34 -46.16 1.29 17.30
C LYS A 34 -44.63 1.44 17.28
N ASP A 35 -44.06 2.14 18.27
CA ASP A 35 -42.62 2.31 18.41
C ASP A 35 -41.93 0.98 18.75
N ARG A 36 -42.55 0.12 19.57
CA ARG A 36 -42.05 -1.23 19.86
C ARG A 36 -42.01 -2.10 18.61
N ILE A 37 -43.11 -2.12 17.84
CA ILE A 37 -43.20 -2.86 16.57
C ILE A 37 -42.18 -2.33 15.56
N ASN A 38 -42.04 -1.01 15.43
CA ASN A 38 -41.09 -0.40 14.52
C ASN A 38 -39.64 -0.69 14.92
N LYS A 39 -39.32 -0.64 16.21
CA LYS A 39 -37.98 -0.98 16.73
C LYS A 39 -37.65 -2.45 16.47
N GLU A 40 -38.61 -3.35 16.64
CA GLU A 40 -38.43 -4.77 16.35
C GLU A 40 -38.26 -5.03 14.84
N LYS A 41 -39.04 -4.35 13.97
CA LYS A 41 -38.87 -4.41 12.52
C LYS A 41 -37.48 -3.92 12.08
N ARG A 42 -36.99 -2.82 12.67
CA ARG A 42 -35.63 -2.30 12.39
C ARG A 42 -34.57 -3.33 12.80
N ARG A 43 -34.64 -3.86 14.02
CA ARG A 43 -33.70 -4.91 14.48
C ARG A 43 -33.70 -6.14 13.58
N LYS A 44 -34.87 -6.59 13.11
CA LYS A 44 -34.96 -7.72 12.16
C LYS A 44 -34.34 -7.39 10.81
N LYS A 45 -34.49 -6.14 10.32
CA LYS A 45 -33.84 -5.68 9.09
C LYS A 45 -32.33 -5.60 9.26
N ASP A 46 -31.87 -5.00 10.36
CA ASP A 46 -30.44 -4.86 10.66
C ASP A 46 -29.76 -6.23 10.79
N LYS A 47 -30.42 -7.20 11.46
CA LYS A 47 -29.94 -8.58 11.55
C LYS A 47 -29.79 -9.24 10.17
N LYS A 48 -30.78 -9.06 9.29
CA LYS A 48 -30.71 -9.59 7.91
C LYS A 48 -29.58 -8.97 7.11
N VAL A 49 -29.35 -7.66 7.26
CA VAL A 49 -28.23 -6.97 6.62
C VAL A 49 -26.90 -7.51 7.14
N LEU A 50 -26.80 -7.79 8.45
CA LEU A 50 -25.60 -8.37 9.05
C LEU A 50 -25.34 -9.79 8.51
N GLU A 51 -26.36 -10.65 8.49
CA GLU A 51 -26.28 -12.01 7.92
C GLU A 51 -25.89 -11.96 6.42
N GLU A 52 -26.41 -11.00 5.66
CA GLU A 52 -26.03 -10.78 4.26
C GLU A 52 -24.55 -10.34 4.11
N PHE A 53 -24.07 -9.47 5.00
CA PHE A 53 -22.68 -9.06 5.02
C PHE A 53 -21.74 -10.21 5.40
N GLU A 54 -22.09 -11.02 6.40
CA GLU A 54 -21.32 -12.20 6.79
C GLU A 54 -21.23 -13.20 5.63
N LEU A 55 -22.33 -13.44 4.92
CA LEU A 55 -22.32 -14.28 3.72
C LEU A 55 -21.41 -13.71 2.63
N LYS A 56 -21.47 -12.40 2.37
CA LYS A 56 -20.60 -11.73 1.40
C LYS A 56 -19.13 -11.82 1.80
N LEU A 57 -18.79 -11.67 3.08
CA LEU A 57 -17.43 -11.84 3.58
C LEU A 57 -16.93 -13.27 3.38
N SER A 58 -17.72 -14.29 3.73
CA SER A 58 -17.34 -15.70 3.50
C SER A 58 -17.13 -16.02 2.02
N ALA A 59 -17.94 -15.45 1.14
CA ALA A 59 -17.80 -15.62 -0.31
C ALA A 59 -16.54 -14.92 -0.84
N LEU A 60 -16.19 -13.75 -0.30
CA LEU A 60 -14.96 -13.03 -0.61
C LEU A 60 -13.72 -13.75 -0.10
N GLU A 61 -13.76 -14.28 1.12
CA GLU A 61 -12.69 -15.14 1.67
C GLU A 61 -12.48 -16.39 0.81
N THR A 62 -13.55 -17.01 0.32
CA THR A 62 -13.47 -18.17 -0.58
C THR A 62 -12.89 -17.78 -1.95
N GLN A 63 -13.13 -16.56 -2.42
CA GLN A 63 -12.54 -16.04 -3.65
C GLN A 63 -11.05 -15.71 -3.48
N LEU A 64 -10.64 -15.24 -2.30
CA LEU A 64 -9.23 -15.02 -1.94
C LEU A 64 -8.47 -16.33 -1.68
N HIS A 65 -9.14 -17.37 -1.16
CA HIS A 65 -8.57 -18.70 -0.93
C HIS A 65 -8.65 -19.65 -2.13
N LYS A 66 -9.12 -19.20 -3.31
CA LYS A 66 -8.83 -19.95 -4.53
C LYS A 66 -7.32 -19.91 -4.73
N PRO A 67 -6.59 -21.03 -4.60
CA PRO A 67 -5.18 -21.05 -4.94
C PRO A 67 -5.10 -20.92 -6.46
N SER A 68 -4.96 -19.69 -6.96
CA SER A 68 -4.51 -19.46 -8.34
C SER A 68 -3.01 -19.67 -8.48
N GLY A 69 -2.31 -19.96 -7.38
CA GLY A 69 -0.98 -20.54 -7.42
C GLY A 69 -1.07 -22.03 -7.71
N LYS A 70 -0.77 -22.43 -8.95
CA LYS A 70 -0.13 -23.74 -9.14
C LYS A 70 1.07 -23.76 -8.17
N PRO A 71 1.30 -24.81 -7.38
CA PRO A 71 2.56 -24.94 -6.66
C PRO A 71 3.67 -24.91 -7.72
N TYR A 72 4.41 -23.82 -7.79
CA TYR A 72 5.60 -23.72 -8.62
C TYR A 72 6.68 -24.52 -7.92
N CYS A 73 6.64 -25.84 -8.10
CA CYS A 73 7.82 -26.65 -7.95
C CYS A 73 8.69 -26.35 -9.17
N SER A 74 9.79 -25.62 -8.96
CA SER A 74 10.85 -25.53 -9.97
C SER A 74 11.49 -26.92 -10.12
N THR A 75 10.86 -27.81 -10.88
CA THR A 75 11.35 -29.18 -11.12
C THR A 75 12.45 -29.25 -12.17
N ARG A 76 13.21 -28.16 -12.41
CA ARG A 76 14.34 -28.18 -13.36
C ARG A 76 15.72 -28.42 -12.75
N LEU A 77 15.81 -28.77 -11.46
CA LEU A 77 17.09 -29.18 -10.84
C LEU A 77 17.11 -30.56 -10.18
N CYS A 78 16.04 -31.35 -10.21
CA CYS A 78 16.08 -32.73 -9.69
C CYS A 78 16.28 -33.75 -10.82
N PHE A 79 17.53 -33.99 -11.22
CA PHE A 79 17.89 -35.27 -11.83
C PHE A 79 18.22 -36.29 -10.74
N THR A 80 17.42 -37.36 -10.73
CA THR A 80 17.65 -38.70 -10.16
C THR A 80 18.01 -38.81 -8.67
N PHE A 81 17.06 -39.29 -7.86
CA PHE A 81 17.07 -40.68 -7.35
C PHE A 81 15.77 -40.98 -6.59
N SER A 82 15.26 -42.19 -6.83
CA SER A 82 14.01 -42.75 -6.32
C SER A 82 13.99 -42.91 -4.80
N THR A 83 12.83 -42.70 -4.16
CA THR A 83 12.04 -43.70 -3.41
C THR A 83 10.92 -42.99 -2.64
N ILE A 84 9.68 -43.46 -2.84
CA ILE A 84 8.47 -42.95 -2.18
C ILE A 84 8.38 -43.52 -0.76
N HIS A 85 8.22 -42.66 0.25
CA HIS A 85 7.61 -43.03 1.52
C HIS A 85 6.50 -42.05 1.89
N LEU A 86 5.26 -42.56 1.91
CA LEU A 86 4.12 -41.94 2.58
C LEU A 86 4.39 -41.94 4.09
N MET A 87 4.43 -40.78 4.76
CA MET A 87 3.89 -40.61 6.13
C MET A 87 3.59 -39.13 6.46
N SER A 88 2.40 -38.94 7.03
CA SER A 88 1.91 -37.92 7.98
C SER A 88 2.34 -36.44 7.86
N VAL A 89 1.32 -35.62 7.57
CA VAL A 89 1.30 -34.15 7.73
C VAL A 89 1.55 -33.77 9.19
N LYS A 90 2.72 -33.20 9.51
CA LYS A 90 2.86 -32.15 10.54
C LYS A 90 4.20 -31.41 10.62
N ASP A 91 5.27 -31.88 9.99
CA ASP A 91 6.52 -31.12 9.91
C ASP A 91 7.07 -31.20 8.48
N ALA A 92 6.77 -30.23 7.64
CA ALA A 92 7.33 -30.15 6.29
C ALA A 92 8.76 -29.57 6.34
N TYR A 93 9.70 -30.34 6.85
CA TYR A 93 11.12 -30.12 6.54
C TYR A 93 11.41 -30.76 5.18
N CYS A 94 11.81 -29.94 4.20
CA CYS A 94 12.38 -30.44 2.96
C CYS A 94 13.75 -31.08 3.29
N MET A 95 13.79 -32.40 3.48
CA MET A 95 15.02 -33.14 3.81
C MET A 95 16.02 -33.27 2.63
N GLN A 96 15.86 -32.48 1.56
CA GLN A 96 16.59 -32.64 0.30
C GLN A 96 17.19 -31.35 -0.30
N CYS A 97 17.28 -30.27 0.46
CA CYS A 97 18.04 -29.08 0.02
C CYS A 97 18.88 -28.49 1.16
N ASP A 98 20.21 -28.62 1.05
CA ASP A 98 21.20 -27.89 1.87
C ASP A 98 21.27 -26.37 1.51
N PHE A 99 20.18 -25.79 0.99
CA PHE A 99 20.09 -24.37 0.63
C PHE A 99 19.01 -23.67 1.45
N ALA A 100 19.43 -22.62 2.17
CA ALA A 100 18.65 -21.84 3.12
C ALA A 100 17.59 -20.91 2.45
N LEU A 101 16.65 -21.47 1.70
CA LEU A 101 15.57 -20.69 1.06
C LEU A 101 14.14 -21.23 1.30
N CYS A 102 13.97 -22.26 2.11
CA CYS A 102 12.64 -22.68 2.55
C CYS A 102 12.27 -21.96 3.85
N TYR A 103 11.60 -20.81 3.74
CA TYR A 103 11.00 -20.14 4.88
C TYR A 103 9.86 -21.02 5.43
N PRO A 104 9.83 -21.32 6.73
CA PRO A 104 8.62 -21.85 7.34
C PRO A 104 7.56 -20.75 7.28
N LEU A 105 6.45 -21.01 6.57
CA LEU A 105 5.28 -20.14 6.54
C LEU A 105 4.81 -19.92 7.99
N LYS A 106 5.11 -18.74 8.55
CA LYS A 106 4.51 -18.34 9.83
C LYS A 106 3.01 -18.18 9.58
N GLN A 107 2.22 -18.90 10.37
CA GLN A 107 0.79 -19.13 10.14
C GLN A 107 -0.10 -17.87 10.27
N ASP A 108 0.48 -16.71 10.62
CA ASP A 108 -0.20 -15.43 10.87
C ASP A 108 0.25 -14.26 9.94
N GLN A 109 0.92 -14.55 8.81
CA GLN A 109 1.38 -13.48 7.91
C GLN A 109 0.24 -12.90 7.06
N THR A 110 0.02 -11.59 7.17
CA THR A 110 -0.89 -10.82 6.29
C THR A 110 -0.12 -10.14 5.16
N TYR A 111 -0.74 -10.11 3.98
CA TYR A 111 -0.18 -9.54 2.74
C TYR A 111 -1.09 -8.45 2.16
N VAL A 112 -1.86 -7.77 3.02
CA VAL A 112 -2.89 -6.81 2.61
C VAL A 112 -2.25 -5.63 1.90
N LEU A 113 -1.15 -5.09 2.44
CA LEU A 113 -0.43 -3.94 1.89
C LEU A 113 0.24 -4.28 0.56
N LYS A 114 0.82 -5.48 0.43
CA LYS A 114 1.37 -5.96 -0.84
C LYS A 114 0.31 -6.02 -1.93
N ASN A 115 -0.78 -6.75 -1.67
CA ASN A 115 -1.85 -6.97 -2.64
C ASN A 115 -2.53 -5.66 -3.04
N TYR A 116 -2.72 -4.76 -2.06
CA TYR A 116 -3.23 -3.42 -2.30
C TYR A 116 -2.26 -2.58 -3.15
N GLY A 117 -0.96 -2.62 -2.83
CA GLY A 117 0.10 -1.95 -3.60
C GLY A 117 0.15 -2.44 -5.05
N ASP A 118 0.16 -3.76 -5.27
CA ASP A 118 0.14 -4.37 -6.60
C ASP A 118 -1.09 -3.92 -7.41
N GLN A 119 -2.27 -3.93 -6.77
CA GLN A 119 -3.50 -3.46 -7.40
C GLN A 119 -3.42 -1.99 -7.80
N LEU A 120 -2.87 -1.12 -6.93
CA LEU A 120 -2.72 0.32 -7.22
C LEU A 120 -1.72 0.58 -8.34
N LEU A 121 -0.51 0.02 -8.21
CA LEU A 121 0.58 0.22 -9.16
C LEU A 121 0.22 -0.32 -10.54
N GLY A 122 -0.47 -1.46 -10.61
CA GLY A 122 -0.96 -2.04 -11.86
C GLY A 122 -1.98 -1.20 -12.63
N GLN A 123 -2.63 -0.21 -11.99
CA GLN A 123 -3.56 0.69 -12.68
C GLN A 123 -2.87 1.52 -13.76
N VAL A 124 -1.55 1.77 -13.64
CA VAL A 124 -0.80 2.57 -14.62
C VAL A 124 -0.91 2.01 -16.04
N HIS A 125 -1.00 0.69 -16.19
CA HIS A 125 -1.13 0.02 -17.48
C HIS A 125 -2.51 0.19 -18.15
N HIS A 126 -3.48 0.73 -17.42
CA HIS A 126 -4.84 0.97 -17.89
C HIS A 126 -5.10 2.45 -18.23
N PHE A 127 -4.14 3.33 -17.95
CA PHE A 127 -4.27 4.75 -18.26
C PHE A 127 -3.76 5.09 -19.65
N THR A 128 -4.28 6.19 -20.18
CA THR A 128 -3.81 6.81 -21.42
C THR A 128 -3.10 8.13 -21.13
N ARG A 129 -2.24 8.59 -22.05
CA ARG A 129 -1.46 9.83 -21.88
C ARG A 129 -2.32 11.08 -21.70
N SER A 130 -3.54 11.09 -22.24
CA SER A 130 -4.47 12.23 -22.10
C SER A 130 -5.13 12.33 -20.72
N GLN A 131 -5.08 11.25 -19.93
CA GLN A 131 -5.67 11.22 -18.59
C GLN A 131 -4.69 11.67 -17.50
N VAL A 132 -3.39 11.70 -17.79
CA VAL A 132 -2.35 11.96 -16.80
C VAL A 132 -1.72 13.33 -16.97
N CYS A 133 -1.29 13.94 -15.86
CA CYS A 133 -0.50 15.17 -15.90
C CYS A 133 0.89 14.88 -16.48
N LEU A 134 1.23 15.55 -17.58
CA LEU A 134 2.55 15.47 -18.21
C LEU A 134 3.51 16.58 -17.75
N ASN A 135 2.99 17.56 -17.01
CA ASN A 135 3.79 18.66 -16.50
C ASN A 135 4.48 18.25 -15.19
N GLU A 136 5.80 18.09 -15.27
CA GLU A 136 6.60 17.68 -14.13
C GLU A 136 6.60 18.72 -13.01
N SER A 137 6.65 20.02 -13.33
CA SER A 137 6.64 21.09 -12.32
C SER A 137 5.35 21.07 -11.51
N ILE A 138 4.19 20.83 -12.16
CA ILE A 138 2.91 20.68 -11.47
C ILE A 138 2.89 19.42 -10.62
N SER A 139 3.35 18.28 -11.17
CA SER A 139 3.36 17.02 -10.42
C SER A 139 4.27 17.10 -9.19
N GLN A 140 5.40 17.78 -9.31
CA GLN A 140 6.35 18.00 -8.23
C GLN A 140 5.76 18.91 -7.15
N ASP A 141 5.09 20.00 -7.54
CA ASP A 141 4.40 20.90 -6.62
C ASP A 141 3.32 20.15 -5.81
N VAL A 142 2.47 19.36 -6.49
CA VAL A 142 1.43 18.55 -5.86
C VAL A 142 2.02 17.61 -4.82
N LEU A 143 3.11 16.89 -5.15
CA LEU A 143 3.76 15.98 -4.20
C LEU A 143 4.31 16.71 -2.96
N ILE A 144 4.94 17.87 -3.16
CA ILE A 144 5.53 18.65 -2.07
C ILE A 144 4.43 19.22 -1.17
N ARG A 145 3.40 19.87 -1.76
CA ARG A 145 2.28 20.42 -1.01
C ARG A 145 1.49 19.35 -0.27
N ALA A 146 1.25 18.20 -0.89
CA ALA A 146 0.57 17.09 -0.26
C ALA A 146 1.28 16.60 1.01
N ILE A 147 2.62 16.61 1.02
CA ILE A 147 3.41 16.18 2.17
C ILE A 147 3.50 17.27 3.24
N LEU A 148 3.63 18.54 2.84
CA LEU A 148 3.76 19.68 3.75
C LEU A 148 2.44 20.09 4.41
N PHE A 149 1.38 20.17 3.60
CA PHE A 149 0.08 20.74 3.98
C PHE A 149 -1.03 19.70 4.05
N GLY A 150 -0.78 18.48 3.55
CA GLY A 150 -1.74 17.40 3.50
C GLY A 150 -2.38 17.22 2.13
N TRP A 151 -2.84 16.01 1.85
CA TRP A 151 -3.45 15.65 0.56
C TRP A 151 -4.78 16.35 0.29
N ASP A 152 -5.50 16.78 1.33
CA ASP A 152 -6.77 17.47 1.17
C ASP A 152 -6.58 18.88 0.58
N ASP A 153 -5.43 19.53 0.83
CA ASP A 153 -5.10 20.86 0.30
C ASP A 153 -4.99 20.85 -1.23
N VAL A 154 -4.34 19.82 -1.78
CA VAL A 154 -4.11 19.69 -3.23
C VAL A 154 -5.29 19.11 -4.01
N LYS A 155 -6.27 18.48 -3.33
CA LYS A 155 -7.44 17.85 -3.97
C LYS A 155 -8.54 18.83 -4.37
N THR A 156 -8.39 20.11 -4.05
CA THR A 156 -9.40 21.14 -4.28
C THR A 156 -9.47 21.63 -5.73
N GLY A 157 -8.56 21.17 -6.60
CA GLY A 157 -8.48 21.55 -8.01
C GLY A 157 -9.54 20.90 -8.91
N THR A 158 -9.71 21.46 -10.11
CA THR A 158 -10.63 20.95 -11.14
C THR A 158 -10.15 19.68 -11.84
N PHE A 159 -8.84 19.42 -11.81
CA PHE A 159 -8.21 18.24 -12.40
C PHE A 159 -7.43 17.45 -11.36
N TRP A 160 -7.66 16.13 -11.33
CA TRP A 160 -6.95 15.20 -10.46
C TRP A 160 -6.30 14.10 -11.32
N CYS A 161 -4.97 14.09 -11.38
CA CYS A 161 -4.24 13.10 -12.16
C CYS A 161 -4.38 11.70 -11.52
N PRO A 162 -4.70 10.66 -12.30
CA PRO A 162 -4.74 9.29 -11.81
C PRO A 162 -3.41 8.79 -11.22
N LEU A 163 -2.26 9.31 -11.69
CA LEU A 163 -0.97 8.97 -11.07
C LEU A 163 -0.85 9.55 -9.66
N TRP A 164 -1.36 10.77 -9.42
CA TRP A 164 -1.37 11.36 -8.08
C TRP A 164 -2.31 10.59 -7.16
N GLU A 165 -3.40 10.01 -7.67
CA GLU A 165 -4.27 9.12 -6.90
C GLU A 165 -3.53 7.87 -6.42
N ILE A 166 -2.75 7.21 -7.29
CA ILE A 166 -1.90 6.07 -6.89
C ILE A 166 -0.96 6.50 -5.77
N ILE A 167 -0.28 7.63 -5.93
CA ILE A 167 0.68 8.13 -4.94
C ILE A 167 -0.01 8.46 -3.61
N TYR A 168 -1.14 9.15 -3.63
CA TYR A 168 -1.95 9.47 -2.45
C TYR A 168 -2.32 8.21 -1.67
N ARG A 169 -2.80 7.17 -2.37
CA ARG A 169 -3.27 5.93 -1.74
C ARG A 169 -2.11 5.12 -1.16
N LEU A 170 -0.95 5.11 -1.83
CA LEU A 170 0.27 4.48 -1.30
C LEU A 170 0.79 5.21 -0.08
N ASP A 171 0.86 6.54 -0.12
CA ASP A 171 1.29 7.34 1.01
C ASP A 171 0.39 7.11 2.23
N THR A 172 -0.93 7.18 2.04
CA THR A 172 -1.90 6.95 3.12
C THR A 172 -1.73 5.57 3.77
N ALA A 173 -1.52 4.53 2.94
CA ALA A 173 -1.46 3.15 3.42
C ALA A 173 -0.10 2.75 4.01
N ILE A 174 1.01 3.26 3.46
CA ILE A 174 2.36 2.76 3.77
C ILE A 174 3.22 3.84 4.44
N PHE A 175 3.25 5.06 3.90
CA PHE A 175 4.26 6.08 4.27
C PHE A 175 3.73 7.19 5.18
N SER A 176 2.45 7.18 5.54
CA SER A 176 1.80 8.23 6.33
C SER A 176 2.42 8.42 7.72
N GLY A 177 2.98 7.35 8.29
CA GLY A 177 3.74 7.40 9.55
C GLY A 177 5.21 7.80 9.41
N SER A 178 5.71 7.98 8.19
CA SER A 178 7.13 8.27 7.91
C SER A 178 7.42 9.77 7.89
N GLY A 179 8.69 10.13 8.10
CA GLY A 179 9.15 11.51 8.01
C GLY A 179 9.13 12.09 6.59
N LEU A 180 9.21 13.42 6.50
CA LEU A 180 9.16 14.19 5.25
C LEU A 180 10.16 13.70 4.19
N LEU A 181 11.41 13.43 4.59
CA LEU A 181 12.45 12.94 3.67
C LEU A 181 12.07 11.58 3.07
N THR A 182 11.61 10.65 3.89
CA THR A 182 11.17 9.32 3.45
C THR A 182 10.00 9.43 2.48
N ARG A 183 8.96 10.19 2.85
CA ARG A 183 7.78 10.39 2.00
C ARG A 183 8.16 11.02 0.66
N LEU A 184 8.93 12.11 0.65
CA LEU A 184 9.37 12.74 -0.60
C LEU A 184 10.23 11.81 -1.45
N SER A 185 11.17 11.08 -0.83
CA SER A 185 12.06 10.16 -1.56
C SER A 185 11.28 9.04 -2.21
N MET A 186 10.43 8.35 -1.44
CA MET A 186 9.67 7.19 -1.91
C MET A 186 8.63 7.60 -2.95
N LEU A 187 7.78 8.59 -2.64
CA LEU A 187 6.69 8.97 -3.53
C LEU A 187 7.20 9.62 -4.83
N LYS A 188 8.25 10.45 -4.78
CA LYS A 188 8.85 10.99 -6.02
C LYS A 188 9.45 9.88 -6.89
N THR A 189 10.07 8.88 -6.28
CA THR A 189 10.73 7.79 -6.99
C THR A 189 9.70 6.84 -7.61
N ILE A 190 8.64 6.50 -6.89
CA ILE A 190 7.47 5.76 -7.40
C ILE A 190 6.80 6.54 -8.54
N HIS A 191 6.54 7.84 -8.36
CA HIS A 191 5.93 8.69 -9.39
C HIS A 191 6.75 8.75 -10.68
N SER A 192 8.07 8.90 -10.55
CA SER A 192 8.99 8.91 -11.70
C SER A 192 8.92 7.61 -12.49
N LEU A 193 8.76 6.47 -11.81
CA LEU A 193 8.62 5.20 -12.50
C LEU A 193 7.26 5.03 -13.18
N LEU A 194 6.17 5.47 -12.53
CA LEU A 194 4.85 5.51 -13.15
C LEU A 194 4.86 6.36 -14.43
N GLN A 195 5.55 7.50 -14.41
CA GLN A 195 5.74 8.35 -15.59
C GLN A 195 6.49 7.65 -16.74
N CYS A 196 7.48 6.79 -16.43
CA CYS A 196 8.16 5.98 -17.44
C CYS A 196 7.20 5.00 -18.11
N PHE A 197 6.33 4.32 -17.35
CA PHE A 197 5.31 3.43 -17.93
C PHE A 197 4.30 4.15 -18.82
N MET A 198 4.00 5.41 -18.49
CA MET A 198 3.17 6.28 -19.33
C MET A 198 3.91 6.85 -20.56
N GLN A 199 5.18 6.49 -20.78
CA GLN A 199 6.06 6.99 -21.84
C GLN A 199 6.17 8.53 -21.86
N THR A 200 6.06 9.13 -20.69
CA THR A 200 6.16 10.58 -20.49
C THR A 200 7.59 11.01 -20.25
N THR A 201 8.34 10.14 -19.56
CA THR A 201 9.79 10.17 -19.40
C THR A 201 10.36 8.86 -19.92
N GLY A 202 11.60 8.88 -20.40
CA GLY A 202 12.30 7.65 -20.76
C GLY A 202 12.81 6.94 -19.51
N PHE A 203 12.92 5.61 -19.54
CA PHE A 203 13.60 4.86 -18.47
C PHE A 203 15.05 5.33 -18.26
N ARG A 204 15.67 6.00 -19.25
CA ARG A 204 16.98 6.62 -19.12
C ARG A 204 17.00 7.79 -18.13
N ASP A 205 15.86 8.42 -17.88
CA ASP A 205 15.73 9.57 -17.00
C ASP A 205 15.76 9.18 -15.52
N ILE A 206 15.48 7.92 -15.19
CA ILE A 206 15.67 7.37 -13.83
C ILE A 206 17.04 6.68 -13.69
N PRO A 207 17.59 6.59 -12.46
CA PRO A 207 18.87 5.95 -12.22
C PRO A 207 18.90 4.49 -12.67
N ALA A 208 20.04 4.03 -13.19
CA ALA A 208 20.20 2.67 -13.71
C ALA A 208 19.87 1.60 -12.65
N TRP A 209 20.20 1.84 -11.39
CA TRP A 209 19.89 0.94 -10.28
C TRP A 209 18.40 0.81 -9.96
N TYR A 210 17.56 1.76 -10.40
CA TYR A 210 16.11 1.77 -10.13
C TYR A 210 15.25 1.23 -11.27
N ARG A 211 15.76 1.23 -12.51
CA ARG A 211 14.98 0.80 -13.69
C ARG A 211 14.39 -0.61 -13.49
N PRO A 212 13.08 -0.82 -13.72
CA PRO A 212 12.52 -2.15 -13.86
C PRO A 212 12.90 -2.71 -15.22
N ARG A 213 12.92 -4.03 -15.33
CA ARG A 213 13.48 -4.73 -16.49
C ARG A 213 12.39 -5.28 -17.41
N TYR A 214 11.21 -4.67 -17.44
CA TYR A 214 10.18 -5.00 -18.42
C TYR A 214 10.13 -3.95 -19.53
N VAL A 215 10.52 -4.33 -20.74
CA VAL A 215 10.18 -3.61 -21.97
C VAL A 215 9.25 -4.53 -22.78
N PRO A 216 7.93 -4.32 -22.78
CA PRO A 216 7.07 -5.00 -23.73
C PRO A 216 7.33 -4.38 -25.10
N THR A 217 8.16 -5.02 -25.93
CA THR A 217 8.18 -4.72 -27.35
C THR A 217 6.92 -5.28 -27.99
N THR A 218 5.85 -4.49 -28.04
CA THR A 218 4.77 -4.69 -29.00
C THR A 218 5.28 -4.28 -30.39
N SER A 219 6.20 -5.07 -30.93
CA SER A 219 6.63 -5.17 -32.34
C SER A 219 7.99 -5.87 -32.36
N ALA A 220 7.98 -7.14 -32.75
CA ALA A 220 9.14 -8.01 -32.86
C ALA A 220 10.11 -7.63 -34.01
N SER A 221 10.28 -6.34 -34.33
CA SER A 221 10.99 -5.92 -35.54
C SER A 221 12.15 -4.95 -35.34
N ASN A 222 12.51 -4.54 -34.12
CA ASN A 222 13.79 -3.86 -33.88
C ASN A 222 14.34 -4.19 -32.50
N VAL A 223 15.04 -5.32 -32.41
CA VAL A 223 15.89 -5.66 -31.27
C VAL A 223 17.11 -4.74 -31.32
N ASN A 224 16.96 -3.49 -30.87
CA ASN A 224 18.10 -2.77 -30.33
C ASN A 224 18.34 -3.32 -28.93
N LEU A 225 19.11 -4.40 -28.93
CA LEU A 225 19.76 -5.00 -27.78
C LEU A 225 20.59 -3.89 -27.10
N LEU A 226 20.02 -3.22 -26.10
CA LEU A 226 20.83 -2.44 -25.16
C LEU A 226 21.44 -3.43 -24.17
N THR A 227 22.38 -4.26 -24.63
CA THR A 227 23.33 -4.98 -23.79
C THR A 227 24.24 -3.97 -23.13
N GLY A 228 23.78 -3.40 -22.02
CA GLY A 228 24.62 -2.69 -21.06
C GLY A 228 24.81 -3.57 -19.84
N ALA A 229 25.97 -3.47 -19.19
CA ALA A 229 26.46 -4.31 -18.08
C ALA A 229 25.65 -4.25 -16.76
N GLY A 230 24.32 -4.06 -16.82
CA GLY A 230 23.42 -4.01 -15.68
C GLY A 230 22.19 -4.89 -15.82
N ASP A 231 22.13 -5.77 -16.82
CA ASP A 231 21.04 -6.71 -17.05
C ASP A 231 20.97 -7.75 -15.92
N ARG A 232 19.80 -7.93 -15.30
CA ARG A 232 19.46 -9.00 -14.34
C ARG A 232 18.39 -9.85 -14.99
N PRO A 233 18.80 -10.95 -15.65
CA PRO A 233 17.91 -11.81 -16.40
C PRO A 233 16.70 -12.30 -15.60
N SER A 234 16.80 -12.38 -14.26
CA SER A 234 15.73 -12.85 -13.37
C SER A 234 14.41 -12.09 -13.54
N GLN A 235 14.42 -10.76 -13.51
CA GLN A 235 13.20 -9.95 -13.68
C GLN A 235 12.59 -10.02 -15.09
N LEU A 236 13.35 -10.47 -16.09
CA LEU A 236 12.87 -10.72 -17.46
C LEU A 236 12.35 -12.15 -17.64
N MET A 237 12.90 -13.09 -16.89
CA MET A 237 12.64 -14.53 -17.06
C MET A 237 11.53 -15.07 -16.17
N PHE A 238 11.23 -14.39 -15.06
CA PHE A 238 10.26 -14.86 -14.07
C PHE A 238 9.15 -13.84 -13.86
N ASP A 239 7.91 -14.34 -13.89
CA ASP A 239 6.75 -13.60 -13.41
C ASP A 239 6.93 -13.26 -11.92
N HIS A 240 6.63 -12.02 -11.55
CA HIS A 240 6.78 -11.54 -10.19
C HIS A 240 5.72 -10.47 -9.88
N ASP A 241 5.55 -10.18 -8.60
CA ASP A 241 4.60 -9.17 -8.14
C ASP A 241 5.04 -7.76 -8.54
N ILE A 242 4.07 -6.92 -8.93
CA ILE A 242 4.31 -5.56 -9.43
C ILE A 242 5.11 -4.72 -8.42
N SER A 243 4.83 -4.87 -7.12
CA SER A 243 5.52 -4.14 -6.05
C SER A 243 7.03 -4.40 -6.02
N ALA A 244 7.49 -5.56 -6.48
CA ALA A 244 8.92 -5.88 -6.48
C ALA A 244 9.71 -4.91 -7.38
N ASP A 245 9.12 -4.38 -8.44
CA ASP A 245 9.80 -3.44 -9.35
C ASP A 245 10.09 -2.07 -8.72
N TYR A 246 9.37 -1.70 -7.66
CA TYR A 246 9.42 -0.37 -7.05
C TYR A 246 10.40 -0.27 -5.87
N PHE A 247 11.11 -1.35 -5.53
CA PHE A 247 12.17 -1.31 -4.53
C PHE A 247 13.49 -0.78 -5.12
N ALA A 248 14.15 0.11 -4.38
CA ALA A 248 15.40 0.73 -4.82
C ALA A 248 16.54 -0.29 -5.00
N TRP A 249 16.65 -1.27 -4.11
CA TRP A 249 17.83 -2.13 -4.03
C TRP A 249 17.82 -3.26 -5.05
N PRO A 250 18.88 -3.36 -5.87
CA PRO A 250 19.07 -4.41 -6.83
C PRO A 250 18.89 -5.84 -6.32
N GLY A 251 19.59 -6.19 -5.24
CA GLY A 251 19.60 -7.53 -4.67
C GLY A 251 18.24 -7.89 -4.09
N LEU A 252 17.57 -6.93 -3.46
CA LEU A 252 16.24 -7.15 -2.91
C LEU A 252 15.25 -7.51 -4.01
N ARG A 253 15.23 -6.75 -5.10
CA ARG A 253 14.34 -7.06 -6.24
C ARG A 253 14.57 -8.45 -6.80
N GLU A 254 15.83 -8.86 -6.92
CA GLU A 254 16.18 -10.20 -7.38
C GLU A 254 15.66 -11.28 -6.43
N ARG A 255 15.84 -11.12 -5.11
CA ARG A 255 15.25 -12.03 -4.13
C ARG A 255 13.75 -12.10 -4.26
N LEU A 256 13.07 -10.95 -4.35
CA LEU A 256 11.60 -10.90 -4.44
C LEU A 256 11.09 -11.68 -5.65
N VAL A 257 11.74 -11.52 -6.80
CA VAL A 257 11.42 -12.28 -8.01
C VAL A 257 11.64 -13.78 -7.83
N LEU A 258 12.76 -14.18 -7.22
CA LEU A 258 13.10 -15.61 -7.05
C LEU A 258 12.29 -16.31 -5.95
N THR A 259 11.79 -15.57 -4.96
CA THR A 259 11.08 -16.12 -3.80
C THR A 259 9.56 -15.91 -3.87
N GLY A 260 9.05 -15.21 -4.90
CA GLY A 260 7.63 -14.87 -5.02
C GLY A 260 7.18 -13.87 -3.95
N SER A 261 8.05 -12.92 -3.60
CA SER A 261 7.79 -11.83 -2.66
C SER A 261 7.22 -12.22 -1.29
N GLN A 262 7.49 -13.44 -0.81
CA GLN A 262 6.94 -13.96 0.46
C GLN A 262 7.35 -13.12 1.69
N ILE A 263 8.43 -12.35 1.58
CA ILE A 263 8.86 -11.46 2.67
C ILE A 263 8.03 -10.17 2.77
N LEU A 264 7.29 -9.78 1.72
CA LEU A 264 6.52 -8.53 1.66
C LEU A 264 5.20 -8.62 2.44
N THR A 265 5.29 -8.96 3.73
CA THR A 265 4.17 -8.95 4.68
C THR A 265 3.80 -7.53 5.11
N ASP A 266 2.67 -7.35 5.78
CA ASP A 266 2.28 -6.04 6.32
C ASP A 266 3.28 -5.54 7.39
N GLU A 267 3.88 -6.47 8.14
CA GLU A 267 4.98 -6.18 9.08
C GLU A 267 6.21 -5.66 8.34
N PHE A 268 6.55 -6.25 7.19
CA PHE A 268 7.65 -5.78 6.35
C PHE A 268 7.42 -4.35 5.88
N PHE A 269 6.25 -4.04 5.31
CA PHE A 269 5.96 -2.68 4.83
C PHE A 269 5.98 -1.66 5.97
N SER A 270 5.45 -2.01 7.14
CA SER A 270 5.46 -1.15 8.32
C SER A 270 6.88 -0.84 8.77
N ASN A 271 7.72 -1.86 8.93
CA ASN A 271 9.13 -1.69 9.29
C ASN A 271 9.90 -0.96 8.18
N PHE A 272 9.63 -1.24 6.91
CA PHE A 272 10.28 -0.61 5.78
C PHE A 272 10.03 0.90 5.78
N ALA A 273 8.76 1.31 5.88
CA ALA A 273 8.39 2.72 5.88
C ALA A 273 8.96 3.49 7.09
N LEU A 274 9.00 2.85 8.27
CA LEU A 274 9.51 3.47 9.49
C LEU A 274 11.04 3.50 9.56
N SER A 275 11.72 2.58 8.87
CA SER A 275 13.17 2.40 8.99
C SER A 275 13.97 2.91 7.79
N PHE A 276 13.31 3.21 6.67
CA PHE A 276 13.96 3.85 5.52
C PHE A 276 14.59 5.19 5.89
N ARG A 277 15.84 5.41 5.48
CA ARG A 277 16.56 6.67 5.64
C ARG A 277 17.18 7.08 4.31
N LEU A 278 16.90 8.32 3.91
CA LEU A 278 17.75 9.03 2.95
C LEU A 278 18.85 9.75 3.74
N ILE A 279 20.11 9.45 3.42
CA ILE A 279 21.27 10.14 3.97
C ILE A 279 21.30 11.56 3.38
N TRP A 280 20.69 12.50 4.10
CA TRP A 280 20.62 13.91 3.73
C TRP A 280 21.47 14.74 4.68
N LYS A 281 22.50 15.41 4.14
CA LYS A 281 23.52 16.13 4.92
C LYS A 281 23.25 17.62 5.08
N GLN A 282 22.10 18.11 4.60
CA GLN A 282 21.71 19.51 4.65
C GLN A 282 20.45 19.67 5.51
N GLU A 283 20.03 20.91 5.74
CA GLU A 283 18.78 21.20 6.44
C GLU A 283 17.55 20.77 5.62
N LEU A 284 16.43 20.57 6.31
CA LEU A 284 15.15 20.23 5.66
C LEU A 284 14.66 21.34 4.73
N SER A 285 14.96 22.60 5.04
CA SER A 285 14.67 23.77 4.20
C SER A 285 15.33 23.69 2.82
N ALA A 286 16.43 22.96 2.69
CA ALA A 286 17.17 22.80 1.43
C ALA A 286 16.61 21.69 0.53
N VAL A 287 15.53 21.00 0.95
CA VAL A 287 14.93 19.89 0.19
C VAL A 287 14.13 20.39 -1.01
N TYR A 288 13.44 21.52 -0.87
CA TYR A 288 12.58 22.12 -1.89
C TYR A 288 12.73 23.64 -1.90
N ALA A 289 12.31 24.26 -2.99
CA ALA A 289 12.26 25.70 -3.15
C ALA A 289 10.87 26.10 -3.66
N PHE A 290 10.38 27.24 -3.18
CA PHE A 290 9.18 27.88 -3.70
C PHE A 290 9.59 28.96 -4.70
N ASP A 291 9.06 28.90 -5.91
CA ASP A 291 9.23 29.95 -6.91
C ASP A 291 8.08 30.97 -6.79
N PRO A 292 8.34 32.23 -6.41
CA PRO A 292 7.29 33.23 -6.24
C PRO A 292 6.67 33.70 -7.57
N ILE A 293 7.29 33.42 -8.72
CA ILE A 293 6.77 33.82 -10.02
C ILE A 293 5.74 32.80 -10.52
N THR A 294 6.09 31.52 -10.46
CA THR A 294 5.20 30.43 -10.88
C THR A 294 4.25 29.98 -9.78
N GLU A 295 4.52 30.37 -8.53
CA GLU A 295 3.84 29.92 -7.32
C GLU A 295 3.89 28.38 -7.13
N LEU A 296 4.94 27.74 -7.65
CA LEU A 296 5.13 26.30 -7.55
C LEU A 296 6.29 25.94 -6.64
N TYR A 297 6.13 24.85 -5.89
CA TYR A 297 7.21 24.15 -5.23
C TYR A 297 7.94 23.24 -6.21
N SER A 298 9.27 23.23 -6.10
CA SER A 298 10.14 22.30 -6.81
C SER A 298 11.14 21.67 -5.83
N LEU A 299 11.54 20.43 -6.06
CA LEU A 299 12.64 19.82 -5.30
C LEU A 299 13.92 20.53 -5.68
N SER A 300 14.77 20.77 -4.68
CA SER A 300 16.07 21.37 -4.94
C SER A 300 16.91 20.44 -5.82
N ARG A 301 17.82 21.06 -6.58
CA ARG A 301 18.79 20.32 -7.39
C ARG A 301 19.58 19.32 -6.53
N ARG A 302 20.04 19.76 -5.36
CA ARG A 302 20.86 18.92 -4.45
C ARG A 302 20.07 17.73 -3.92
N PHE A 303 18.79 17.93 -3.59
CA PHE A 303 17.94 16.83 -3.16
C PHE A 303 17.71 15.84 -4.30
N THR A 304 17.43 16.34 -5.50
CA THR A 304 17.27 15.50 -6.70
C THR A 304 18.54 14.70 -7.00
N GLU A 305 19.72 15.30 -6.89
CA GLU A 305 21.01 14.62 -7.03
C GLU A 305 21.19 13.53 -5.96
N SER A 306 20.84 13.85 -4.70
CA SER A 306 20.88 12.89 -3.59
C SER A 306 19.96 11.68 -3.81
N LEU A 307 18.76 11.87 -4.37
CA LEU A 307 17.84 10.79 -4.69
C LEU A 307 18.39 9.85 -5.78
N ARG A 308 19.20 10.36 -6.71
CA ARG A 308 19.75 9.57 -7.82
C ARG A 308 20.94 8.70 -7.42
N ASP A 309 21.55 8.99 -6.27
CA ASP A 309 22.68 8.25 -5.74
C ASP A 309 22.21 7.25 -4.68
N ILE A 310 22.24 5.96 -5.05
CA ILE A 310 21.81 4.85 -4.20
C ILE A 310 22.65 4.72 -2.92
N GLN A 311 23.87 5.27 -2.88
CA GLN A 311 24.67 5.30 -1.64
C GLN A 311 24.03 6.15 -0.55
N ASN A 312 23.09 7.03 -0.90
CA ASN A 312 22.31 7.80 0.06
C ASN A 312 21.06 7.06 0.54
N TRP A 313 20.76 5.87 0.02
CA TRP A 313 19.58 5.09 0.40
C TRP A 313 19.99 4.01 1.39
N THR A 314 19.37 3.99 2.57
CA THR A 314 19.68 2.97 3.58
C THR A 314 18.47 2.64 4.45
N MET A 315 18.62 1.59 5.24
CA MET A 315 17.69 1.22 6.30
C MET A 315 18.41 1.36 7.64
N ASP A 316 17.68 1.74 8.69
CA ASP A 316 18.26 1.72 10.02
C ASP A 316 18.44 0.30 10.57
N GLN A 317 19.17 0.19 11.68
CA GLN A 317 19.51 -1.09 12.31
C GLN A 317 18.28 -1.91 12.69
N LYS A 318 17.18 -1.28 13.10
CA LYS A 318 15.97 -1.98 13.56
C LYS A 318 15.34 -2.81 12.45
N PHE A 319 15.44 -2.33 11.21
CA PHE A 319 14.98 -3.08 10.06
C PHE A 319 15.73 -4.40 9.90
N PHE A 320 17.05 -4.38 10.02
CA PHE A 320 17.88 -5.57 9.87
C PHE A 320 17.85 -6.49 11.10
N GLU A 321 17.47 -5.97 12.27
CA GLU A 321 17.12 -6.82 13.42
C GLU A 321 15.83 -7.60 13.17
N ALA A 322 14.84 -6.99 12.51
CA ALA A 322 13.58 -7.65 12.16
C ALA A 322 13.71 -8.60 10.94
N PHE A 323 14.53 -8.23 9.96
CA PHE A 323 14.76 -9.00 8.72
C PHE A 323 16.27 -9.19 8.46
N PRO A 324 16.98 -9.99 9.29
CA PRO A 324 18.41 -10.19 9.16
C PRO A 324 18.83 -10.88 7.85
N GLU A 325 17.95 -11.71 7.29
CA GLU A 325 18.23 -12.55 6.12
C GLU A 325 18.33 -11.79 4.79
N ILE A 326 17.87 -10.54 4.76
CA ILE A 326 17.94 -9.64 3.61
C ILE A 326 19.03 -8.58 3.74
N TYR A 327 19.84 -8.61 4.80
CA TYR A 327 20.89 -7.60 5.00
C TYR A 327 21.77 -7.39 3.77
N TYR A 328 22.24 -8.49 3.16
CA TYR A 328 23.10 -8.44 1.97
C TYR A 328 22.38 -8.01 0.69
N ASP A 329 21.05 -7.99 0.68
CA ASP A 329 20.27 -7.52 -0.45
C ASP A 329 20.29 -5.98 -0.58
N PHE A 330 20.57 -5.30 0.54
CA PHE A 330 20.66 -3.84 0.66
C PHE A 330 22.08 -3.33 0.51
N THR A 331 23.08 -4.19 0.76
CA THR A 331 24.47 -3.87 0.44
C THR A 331 24.63 -3.92 -1.07
N LEU A 332 24.94 -2.78 -1.68
CA LEU A 332 25.48 -2.79 -3.03
C LEU A 332 26.74 -3.64 -2.97
N GLY A 333 26.78 -4.76 -3.69
CA GLY A 333 28.03 -5.46 -3.92
C GLY A 333 29.03 -4.46 -4.49
N ILE A 334 29.97 -4.03 -3.65
CA ILE A 334 31.14 -3.26 -4.05
C ILE A 334 32.15 -4.26 -4.60
#